data_AF-A0A7J4TRG0-F1
#
_entry.id   AF-A0A7J4TRG0-F1
#
_cell.length_a   1.000
_cell.length_b   1.000
_cell.length_c   1.000
_cell.angle_alpha   90.00
_cell.angle_beta   90.00
_cell.angle_gamma   90.00
#
_symmetry.space_group_name_H-M   'P 1'
#
loop_
_entity.id
_entity.type
_entity.pdbx_description
1 polymer ?
#
loop_
_entity_poly.entity_id
_entity_poly.type
_entity_poly.pdbx_seq_one_letter_code
_entity_poly.pdbx_strand_id
1 'polypeptide(L)' 'MRVSCIIPAYNEESTLGKVLRVVKKVRTIHEIIVVDDGSSDKTYAVAKAEDVRVIR' A
#
# COMPACT_ATOMS: atom_id res chain seq x y z
N MET A 1 1.51 17.65 -13.63
CA MET A 1 1.27 17.53 -12.18
C MET A 1 1.51 16.08 -11.80
N ARG A 2 2.27 15.80 -10.73
CA ARG A 2 2.50 14.43 -10.23
C ARG A 2 1.65 14.21 -8.97
N VAL A 3 1.10 13.01 -8.82
CA VAL A 3 0.24 12.63 -7.69
C VAL A 3 0.81 11.38 -7.05
N SER A 4 0.97 11.43 -5.74
CA SER A 4 1.45 10.34 -4.89
C SER A 4 0.31 9.86 -4.00
N CYS A 5 0.09 8.55 -3.93
CA CYS A 5 -0.90 7.95 -3.05
C CYS A 5 -0.21 7.33 -1.84
N ILE A 6 -0.49 7.87 -0.66
CA ILE A 6 0.05 7.36 0.60
C ILE A 6 -1.07 6.57 1.29
N ILE A 7 -0.77 5.32 1.63
CA ILE A 7 -1.69 4.40 2.29
C ILE A 7 -1.08 4.02 3.65
N PRO A 8 -1.51 4.64 4.76
CA PRO A 8 -1.18 4.13 6.09
C PRO A 8 -1.86 2.78 6.31
N ALA A 9 -1.15 1.82 6.90
CA ALA A 9 -1.67 0.48 7.16
C ALA A 9 -1.21 -0.01 8.53
N TYR A 10 -2.17 -0.52 9.33
CA TYR A 10 -1.93 -1.17 10.61
C TYR A 10 -2.89 -2.35 10.76
N ASN A 11 -2.37 -3.57 10.74
CA ASN A 11 -3.14 -4.82 10.84
C ASN A 11 -4.27 -4.98 9.78
N GLU A 12 -3.93 -4.70 8.52
CA GLU A 12 -4.81 -4.73 7.34
C GLU A 12 -4.50 -5.91 6.39
N GLU A 13 -3.98 -7.06 6.88
CA GLU A 13 -3.57 -8.19 6.03
C GLU A 13 -4.69 -8.71 5.10
N SER A 14 -5.96 -8.55 5.50
CA SER A 14 -7.12 -9.06 4.76
C SER A 14 -7.71 -8.08 3.73
N THR A 15 -7.31 -6.81 3.78
CA THR A 15 -7.91 -5.71 3.01
C THR A 15 -6.89 -4.99 2.12
N LEU A 16 -5.63 -4.84 2.55
CA LEU A 16 -4.63 -4.01 1.90
C LEU A 16 -4.44 -4.40 0.43
N GLY A 17 -4.34 -5.69 0.12
CA GLY A 17 -4.19 -6.17 -1.26
C GLY A 17 -5.39 -5.80 -2.16
N LYS A 18 -6.61 -5.73 -1.61
CA LYS A 18 -7.80 -5.31 -2.35
C LYS A 18 -7.74 -3.82 -2.66
N VAL A 19 -7.31 -3.00 -1.70
CA VAL A 19 -7.11 -1.56 -1.88
C VAL A 19 -6.05 -1.29 -2.94
N LEU A 20 -4.88 -1.92 -2.83
CA LEU A 20 -3.79 -1.76 -3.79
C LEU A 20 -4.21 -2.14 -5.21
N ARG A 21 -5.02 -3.19 -5.38
CA ARG A 21 -5.55 -3.59 -6.69
C ARG A 21 -6.46 -2.52 -7.33
N VAL A 22 -7.19 -1.75 -6.54
CA VAL A 22 -8.04 -0.65 -7.04
C VAL A 22 -7.18 0.57 -7.33
N VAL A 23 -6.31 0.97 -6.41
CA VAL A 23 -5.46 2.17 -6.53
C VAL A 23 -4.54 2.06 -7.74
N LYS A 24 -3.95 0.89 -8.00
CA LYS A 24 -3.09 0.63 -9.18
C LYS A 24 -3.79 0.86 -10.53
N LYS A 25 -5.12 0.86 -10.58
CA LYS A 25 -5.88 1.13 -11.82
C LYS A 25 -6.05 2.62 -12.11
N VAL A 26 -5.74 3.50 -11.15
CA VAL A 26 -5.90 4.94 -11.27
C VAL A 26 -4.71 5.54 -12.02
N ARG A 27 -4.90 5.84 -13.31
CA ARG A 27 -3.82 6.30 -14.22
C ARG A 27 -3.14 7.61 -13.81
N THR A 28 -3.77 8.41 -12.97
CA THR A 28 -3.21 9.69 -12.51
C THR A 28 -2.29 9.55 -11.30
N ILE A 29 -2.25 8.38 -10.64
CA ILE A 29 -1.34 8.11 -9.53
C ILE A 29 0.00 7.65 -10.10
N HIS A 30 1.07 8.35 -9.74
CA HIS A 30 2.41 8.12 -10.26
C HIS A 30 3.25 7.25 -9.32
N GLU A 31 2.96 7.29 -8.03
CA GLU A 31 3.60 6.43 -7.04
C GLU A 31 2.60 6.04 -5.93
N ILE A 32 2.78 4.84 -5.40
CA ILE A 32 2.03 4.33 -4.25
C ILE A 32 3.05 4.03 -3.15
N ILE A 33 2.82 4.61 -1.97
CA ILE A 33 3.64 4.43 -0.79
C ILE A 33 2.77 3.85 0.31
N VAL A 34 3.04 2.63 0.72
CA VAL A 34 2.45 2.03 1.92
C VAL A 34 3.33 2.37 3.11
N VAL A 35 2.73 2.92 4.16
CA VAL A 35 3.39 3.19 5.44
C VAL A 35 2.82 2.20 6.46
N ASP A 36 3.62 1.19 6.81
CA ASP A 36 3.27 0.20 7.83
C ASP A 36 3.60 0.74 9.22
N ASP A 37 2.57 1.06 10.02
CA ASP A 37 2.70 1.66 11.35
C ASP A 37 2.95 0.60 12.44
N GLY A 38 3.89 -0.31 12.18
CA GLY A 38 4.26 -1.36 13.13
C GLY A 38 3.25 -2.50 13.23
N SER A 39 2.63 -2.94 12.12
CA SER A 39 1.71 -4.08 12.13
C SER A 39 2.36 -5.35 12.73
N SER A 40 1.56 -6.10 13.47
CA SER A 40 1.93 -7.39 14.06
C SER A 40 1.43 -8.60 13.25
N ASP A 41 0.57 -8.35 12.26
CA ASP A 41 0.06 -9.34 11.31
C ASP A 41 0.88 -9.36 10.01
N LYS A 42 0.33 -9.93 8.92
CA LYS A 42 1.01 -10.01 7.62
C LYS A 42 0.90 -8.76 6.76
N THR A 43 0.41 -7.62 7.27
CA THR A 43 0.24 -6.36 6.50
C THR A 43 1.50 -5.97 5.73
N TYR A 44 2.65 -5.94 6.42
CA TYR A 44 3.94 -5.63 5.80
C TYR A 44 4.30 -6.59 4.66
N ALA A 45 4.07 -7.89 4.87
CA ALA A 45 4.34 -8.92 3.88
C ALA A 45 3.43 -8.79 2.65
N VAL A 46 2.14 -8.49 2.87
CA VAL A 46 1.18 -8.18 1.80
C VAL A 46 1.63 -6.96 1.01
N ALA A 47 2.05 -5.87 1.67
CA ALA A 47 2.55 -4.67 1.01
C ALA A 47 3.81 -4.95 0.18
N LYS A 48 4.76 -5.73 0.71
CA LYS A 48 6.03 -6.08 0.05
C LYS A 48 5.88 -7.01 -1.14
N ALA A 49 4.84 -7.84 -1.16
CA ALA A 49 4.54 -8.72 -2.29
C ALA A 49 3.98 -7.95 -3.50
N GLU A 50 3.62 -6.68 -3.31
CA GLU A 50 3.09 -5.81 -4.34
C GLU A 50 4.18 -4.90 -4.92
N ASP A 51 4.07 -4.56 -6.20
CA ASP A 51 4.94 -3.56 -6.86
C ASP A 51 4.62 -2.14 -6.38
N VAL A 52 4.95 -1.83 -5.13
CA VAL A 52 4.77 -0.52 -4.47
C VAL A 52 5.94 -0.21 -3.53
N ARG A 53 6.12 1.06 -3.18
CA ARG A 53 7.08 1.46 -2.16
C ARG A 53 6.50 1.19 -0.78
N VAL A 54 7.27 0.58 0.12
CA VAL A 54 6.87 0.30 1.51
C VAL A 54 7.86 0.94 2.47
N ILE A 55 7.35 1.71 3.42
CA ILE A 55 8.09 2.29 4.56
C ILE A 55 7.55 1.63 5.82
N ARG A 56 8.45 1.25 6.73
CA ARG A 56 8.13 0.71 8.06
C ARG A 56 8.93 1.48 9.09
#